data_AF-A0A840MQE6-F1
#
_entry.id   AF-A0A840MQE6-F1
#
_cell.length_a   1.000
_cell.length_b   1.000
_cell.length_c   1.000
_cell.angle_alpha   90.00
_cell.angle_beta   90.00
_cell.angle_gamma   90.00
#
_symmetry.space_group_name_H-M   'P 1'
#
loop_
_entity.id
_entity.type
_entity.pdbx_description
1 polymer ?
#
loop_
_entity_poly.entity_id
_entity_poly.type
_entity_poly.pdbx_seq_one_letter_code
_entity_poly.pdbx_strand_id
1 'polypeptide(L)'
;MIRKFSFLIILNFTFFGSCHSRVLEKHHLLRDGSLRVVVNSNKGSLMADFPPPLECSMMGAYELRGSAEIVVDGSCRSRGGQADLLLLKYNDNSLCISRHITGELGDPVENPLPSYEVYRFSKCIPYKKGIDNYSDGNIVGKDFYVRWANEFILRLERKETGEVAASEFSEFDAAEMAGQYKYINVEKLNNIGFYLQKFGNNVPAAIILSKIVDKFPGRVVAKLNYADALWDGGYKKFAKIQYDDYISGMMDVGRAGKIPPYVFERVK
;
A
#
# COMPACT_ATOMS: atom_id res chain seq x y z
N MET A 1 -58.33 -10.14 32.96
CA MET A 1 -57.58 -11.11 32.13
C MET A 1 -56.96 -10.33 30.98
N ILE A 2 -55.71 -10.62 30.61
CA ILE A 2 -54.80 -9.93 29.65
C ILE A 2 -53.65 -9.18 30.36
N ARG A 3 -52.58 -9.94 30.62
CA ARG A 3 -51.24 -9.45 30.94
C ARG A 3 -50.57 -9.02 29.63
N LYS A 4 -50.01 -7.81 29.58
CA LYS A 4 -49.09 -7.38 28.52
C LYS A 4 -47.76 -8.13 28.71
N PHE A 5 -47.43 -9.03 27.79
CA PHE A 5 -46.07 -9.54 27.63
C PHE A 5 -45.29 -8.56 26.77
N SER A 6 -44.39 -7.80 27.39
CA SER A 6 -43.32 -7.10 26.67
C SER A 6 -42.18 -8.11 26.49
N PHE A 7 -42.01 -8.65 25.29
CA PHE A 7 -40.80 -9.37 24.92
C PHE A 7 -39.67 -8.34 24.71
N LEU A 8 -38.84 -8.16 25.73
CA LEU A 8 -37.54 -7.53 25.60
C LEU A 8 -36.60 -8.61 25.02
N ILE A 9 -36.43 -8.62 23.70
CA ILE A 9 -35.38 -9.41 23.07
C ILE A 9 -34.05 -8.70 23.36
N ILE A 10 -33.38 -9.15 24.42
CA ILE A 10 -31.96 -8.85 24.64
C ILE A 10 -31.19 -9.68 23.62
N LEU A 11 -30.86 -9.08 22.48
CA LEU A 11 -29.83 -9.60 21.59
C LEU A 11 -28.49 -9.42 22.30
N ASN A 12 -28.08 -10.45 23.04
CA ASN A 12 -26.70 -10.64 23.46
C ASN A 12 -25.84 -10.80 22.19
N PHE A 13 -25.32 -9.69 21.67
CA PHE A 13 -24.15 -9.73 20.80
C PHE A 13 -22.94 -9.98 21.70
N THR A 14 -22.66 -11.26 21.93
CA THR A 14 -21.34 -11.72 22.29
C THR A 14 -20.40 -11.37 21.12
N PHE A 15 -19.76 -10.21 21.21
CA PHE A 15 -18.56 -9.87 20.45
C PHE A 15 -17.43 -10.82 20.89
N PHE A 16 -17.43 -12.05 20.36
CA PHE A 16 -16.24 -12.88 20.31
C PHE A 16 -15.44 -12.46 19.08
N GLY A 17 -14.33 -11.77 19.31
CA GLY A 17 -13.45 -11.33 18.23
C GLY A 17 -12.41 -10.31 18.67
N SER A 18 -11.83 -10.48 19.85
CA SER A 18 -10.55 -9.85 20.18
C SER A 18 -9.47 -10.44 19.27
N CYS A 19 -9.24 -9.83 18.11
CA CYS A 19 -8.00 -10.00 17.37
C CYS A 19 -7.17 -8.73 17.51
N HIS A 20 -6.74 -8.45 18.74
CA HIS A 20 -5.60 -7.61 19.05
C HIS A 20 -4.48 -8.53 19.54
N SER A 21 -3.85 -9.30 18.65
CA SER A 21 -2.49 -9.74 18.96
C SER A 21 -1.57 -8.66 18.40
N ARG A 22 -0.96 -7.87 19.27
CA ARG A 22 0.28 -7.17 18.92
C ARG A 22 1.30 -8.26 18.61
N VAL A 23 1.73 -8.33 17.38
CA VAL A 23 2.53 -9.41 16.78
C VAL A 23 4.02 -9.14 16.99
N LEU A 24 4.43 -7.91 16.73
CA LEU A 24 5.76 -7.38 17.02
C LEU A 24 5.80 -7.00 18.49
N GLU A 25 6.50 -7.80 19.29
CA GLU A 25 6.61 -7.52 20.72
C GLU A 25 7.58 -6.36 20.96
N LYS A 26 8.78 -6.49 20.40
CA LYS A 26 9.87 -5.51 20.54
C LYS A 26 10.77 -5.55 19.32
N HIS A 27 11.35 -4.40 19.03
CA HIS A 27 12.55 -4.31 18.22
C HIS A 27 13.60 -3.53 19.01
N HIS A 28 14.86 -3.93 18.89
CA HIS A 28 15.97 -3.33 19.62
C HIS A 28 17.15 -3.11 18.70
N LEU A 29 17.74 -1.92 18.77
CA LEU A 29 19.06 -1.68 18.22
C LEU A 29 20.09 -2.28 19.16
N LEU A 30 20.89 -3.19 18.64
CA LEU A 30 22.01 -3.82 19.34
C LEU A 30 23.22 -2.87 19.35
N ARG A 31 24.21 -3.18 20.20
CA ARG A 31 25.40 -2.32 20.38
C ARG A 31 26.24 -2.16 19.11
N ASP A 32 26.17 -3.14 18.21
CA ASP A 32 26.82 -3.15 16.90
C ASP A 32 26.01 -2.42 15.81
N GLY A 33 24.86 -1.84 16.17
CA GLY A 33 23.93 -1.19 15.23
C GLY A 33 22.93 -2.12 14.57
N SER A 34 23.03 -3.45 14.79
CA SER A 34 22.09 -4.42 14.23
C SER A 34 20.69 -4.25 14.80
N LEU A 35 19.65 -4.44 13.98
CA LEU A 35 18.26 -4.45 14.42
C LEU A 35 17.82 -5.88 14.77
N ARG A 36 17.45 -6.12 16.02
CA ARG A 36 16.77 -7.35 16.44
C ARG A 36 15.27 -7.18 16.35
N VAL A 37 14.60 -8.07 15.62
CA VAL A 37 13.15 -8.20 15.53
C VAL A 37 12.70 -9.44 16.31
N VAL A 38 11.76 -9.26 17.25
CA VAL A 38 11.18 -10.36 18.05
C VAL A 38 9.67 -10.44 17.81
N VAL A 39 9.21 -11.62 17.41
CA VAL A 39 7.81 -11.90 17.07
C VAL A 39 7.30 -13.03 17.96
N ASN A 40 6.16 -12.85 18.60
CA ASN A 40 5.57 -13.93 19.39
C ASN A 40 4.65 -14.80 18.53
N SER A 41 4.85 -16.10 18.64
CA SER A 41 3.99 -17.11 18.03
C SER A 41 3.41 -18.03 19.10
N ASN A 42 2.46 -18.89 18.74
CA ASN A 42 1.85 -19.84 19.68
C ASN A 42 2.85 -20.84 20.26
N LYS A 43 4.01 -21.03 19.59
CA LYS A 43 5.06 -21.96 20.03
C LYS A 43 6.27 -21.27 20.66
N GLY A 44 6.19 -19.96 20.89
CA GLY A 44 7.25 -19.16 21.49
C GLY A 44 7.72 -18.02 20.58
N SER A 45 8.77 -17.33 21.02
CA SER A 45 9.31 -16.16 20.34
C SER A 45 10.24 -16.54 19.18
N LEU A 46 9.98 -15.96 18.01
CA LEU A 46 10.87 -15.98 16.86
C LEU A 46 11.75 -14.73 16.88
N MET A 47 13.03 -14.89 16.57
CA MET A 47 14.01 -13.80 16.57
C MET A 47 14.79 -13.76 15.26
N ALA A 48 15.00 -12.54 14.75
CA ALA A 48 15.89 -12.27 13.62
C ALA A 48 16.71 -11.02 13.88
N ASP A 49 18.00 -11.12 13.58
CA ASP A 49 18.96 -10.03 13.68
C ASP A 49 19.30 -9.57 12.26
N PHE A 50 19.09 -8.28 12.00
CA PHE A 50 19.40 -7.64 10.74
C PHE A 50 20.64 -6.77 10.93
N PRO A 51 21.70 -6.97 10.13
CA PRO A 51 22.90 -6.14 10.24
C PRO A 51 22.56 -4.67 9.92
N PRO A 52 23.28 -3.70 10.52
CA PRO A 52 23.08 -2.30 10.17
C PRO A 52 23.34 -2.09 8.67
N PRO A 53 22.55 -1.27 7.98
CA PRO A 53 22.91 -0.82 6.64
C PRO A 53 24.26 -0.11 6.74
N LEU A 54 25.17 -0.47 5.85
CA LEU A 54 26.57 -0.05 5.88
C LEU A 54 26.75 1.48 5.99
N GLU A 55 25.75 2.26 5.56
CA GLU A 55 25.89 3.70 5.36
C GLU A 55 24.69 4.53 5.84
N CYS A 56 23.75 3.93 6.59
CA CYS A 56 22.50 4.59 6.99
C CYS A 56 22.28 4.54 8.50
N SER A 57 21.91 5.69 9.06
CA SER A 57 22.02 5.91 10.51
C SER A 57 20.91 5.24 11.33
N MET A 58 19.84 4.72 10.71
CA MET A 58 18.67 4.22 11.42
C MET A 58 18.01 3.06 10.69
N MET A 59 17.79 1.96 11.41
CA MET A 59 16.86 0.90 11.03
C MET A 59 15.65 0.92 11.96
N GLY A 60 14.48 0.60 11.41
CA GLY A 60 13.25 0.43 12.19
C GLY A 60 12.55 -0.88 11.86
N ALA A 61 11.65 -1.32 12.74
CA ALA A 61 10.68 -2.34 12.41
C ALA A 61 9.28 -1.98 12.92
N TYR A 62 8.28 -2.26 12.10
CA TYR A 62 6.87 -1.99 12.42
C TYR A 62 5.93 -2.99 11.75
N GLU A 63 4.75 -3.17 12.30
CA GLU A 63 3.69 -3.97 11.67
C GLU A 63 3.05 -3.19 10.52
N LEU A 64 2.91 -3.83 9.36
CA LEU A 64 2.14 -3.26 8.27
C LEU A 64 0.65 -3.41 8.58
N ARG A 65 -0.02 -2.26 8.74
CA ARG A 65 -1.45 -2.18 9.10
C ARG A 65 -2.30 -3.07 8.19
N GLY A 66 -3.21 -3.83 8.79
CA GLY A 66 -4.13 -4.70 8.04
C GLY A 66 -3.49 -5.96 7.47
N SER A 67 -2.23 -6.24 7.82
CA SER A 67 -1.50 -7.42 7.36
C SER A 67 -0.83 -8.15 8.53
N ALA A 68 -0.47 -9.41 8.31
CA ALA A 68 0.41 -10.16 9.20
C ALA A 68 1.89 -10.04 8.77
N GLU A 69 2.26 -8.90 8.16
CA GLU A 69 3.61 -8.62 7.71
C GLU A 69 4.30 -7.60 8.63
N ILE A 70 5.57 -7.85 8.92
CA ILE A 70 6.45 -6.92 9.65
C ILE A 70 7.37 -6.29 8.62
N VAL A 71 7.42 -4.96 8.60
CA VAL A 71 8.36 -4.21 7.79
C VAL A 71 9.63 -4.01 8.60
N VAL A 72 10.77 -4.37 8.01
CA VAL A 72 12.10 -3.94 8.45
C VAL A 72 12.54 -2.86 7.47
N ASP A 73 12.70 -1.65 7.98
CA ASP A 73 13.01 -0.46 7.19
C ASP A 73 14.48 -0.10 7.39
N GLY A 74 15.28 -0.29 6.34
CA GLY A 74 16.69 0.09 6.25
C GLY A 74 16.91 1.35 5.42
N SER A 75 15.86 2.12 5.12
CA SER A 75 15.89 3.24 4.18
C SER A 75 16.77 4.41 4.65
N CYS A 76 17.32 5.14 3.69
CA CYS A 76 18.37 6.13 3.88
C CYS A 76 17.92 7.53 3.42
N ARG A 77 17.35 8.30 4.36
CA ARG A 77 16.92 9.68 4.06
C ARG A 77 18.05 10.61 3.64
N SER A 78 19.26 10.40 4.16
CA SER A 78 20.45 11.23 3.87
C SER A 78 21.06 11.01 2.48
N ARG A 79 20.62 9.99 1.72
CA ARG A 79 21.13 9.63 0.39
C ARG A 79 20.08 9.84 -0.69
N GLY A 80 19.52 11.05 -0.76
CA GLY A 80 18.44 11.34 -1.71
C GLY A 80 17.18 10.52 -1.46
N GLY A 81 16.97 10.04 -0.22
CA GLY A 81 15.76 9.29 0.13
C GLY A 81 15.74 7.83 -0.35
N GLN A 82 16.87 7.15 -0.53
CA GLN A 82 16.88 5.74 -0.94
C GLN A 82 16.01 4.86 -0.02
N ALA A 83 15.10 4.09 -0.60
CA ALA A 83 14.26 3.12 0.08
C ALA A 83 14.87 1.71 0.01
N ASP A 84 14.91 1.02 1.15
CA ASP A 84 15.30 -0.39 1.25
C ASP A 84 14.53 -1.06 2.40
N LEU A 85 13.50 -1.84 2.06
CA LEU A 85 12.59 -2.44 3.05
C LEU A 85 12.39 -3.93 2.83
N LEU A 86 12.32 -4.68 3.91
CA LEU A 86 12.00 -6.11 3.92
C LEU A 86 10.66 -6.34 4.58
N LEU A 87 9.74 -6.96 3.88
CA LEU A 87 8.48 -7.42 4.46
C LEU A 87 8.67 -8.87 4.87
N LEU A 88 8.42 -9.13 6.16
CA LEU A 88 8.54 -10.43 6.77
C LEU A 88 7.17 -11.01 7.05
N LYS A 89 6.95 -12.26 6.67
CA LYS A 89 5.85 -13.08 7.15
C LYS A 89 6.35 -14.04 8.23
N TYR A 90 5.47 -14.39 9.14
CA TYR A 90 5.76 -15.37 10.18
C TYR A 90 4.63 -16.39 10.31
N ASN A 91 4.98 -17.54 10.87
CA ASN A 91 4.05 -18.56 11.36
C ASN A 91 4.58 -19.10 12.69
N ASP A 92 4.00 -20.18 13.21
CA ASP A 92 4.41 -20.76 14.50
C ASP A 92 5.87 -21.24 14.58
N ASN A 93 6.55 -21.47 13.45
CA ASN A 93 7.88 -22.07 13.43
C ASN A 93 8.92 -21.24 12.65
N SER A 94 8.52 -20.25 11.84
CA SER A 94 9.45 -19.54 10.97
C SER A 94 9.08 -18.09 10.73
N LEU A 95 10.14 -17.28 10.56
CA LEU A 95 10.10 -15.92 10.04
C LEU A 95 10.78 -15.94 8.66
N CYS A 96 10.11 -15.37 7.66
CA CYS A 96 10.56 -15.41 6.28
C CYS A 96 10.37 -14.06 5.58
N ILE A 97 11.24 -13.74 4.63
CA ILE A 97 11.07 -12.57 3.76
C ILE A 97 10.03 -12.92 2.69
N SER A 98 8.98 -12.09 2.59
CA SER A 98 7.92 -12.19 1.59
C SER A 98 8.09 -11.18 0.46
N ARG A 99 8.64 -10.00 0.76
CA ARG A 99 8.93 -8.97 -0.24
C ARG A 99 10.22 -8.23 0.10
N HIS A 100 10.92 -7.79 -0.94
CA HIS A 100 11.99 -6.79 -0.87
C HIS A 100 11.53 -5.58 -1.67
N ILE A 101 11.67 -4.40 -1.08
CA ILE A 101 11.23 -3.13 -1.65
C ILE A 101 12.43 -2.21 -1.73
N THR A 102 12.70 -1.70 -2.93
CA THR A 102 13.78 -0.74 -3.19
C THR A 102 13.22 0.49 -3.88
N GLY A 103 14.02 1.56 -3.94
CA GLY A 103 13.70 2.74 -4.77
C GLY A 103 13.96 4.05 -4.03
N GLU A 104 13.04 5.01 -4.14
CA GLU A 104 13.16 6.33 -3.51
C GLU A 104 11.91 6.68 -2.70
N LEU A 105 12.12 7.24 -1.51
CA LEU A 105 11.10 7.84 -0.67
C LEU A 105 10.58 9.12 -1.31
N GLY A 106 9.32 9.45 -1.05
CA GLY A 106 8.73 10.71 -1.53
C GLY A 106 9.41 11.94 -0.92
N ASP A 107 9.60 12.96 -1.75
CA ASP A 107 10.02 14.30 -1.35
C ASP A 107 8.80 15.25 -1.39
N PRO A 108 8.37 15.83 -0.25
CA PRO A 108 7.18 16.68 -0.22
C PRO A 108 7.29 17.97 -1.05
N VAL A 109 8.51 18.38 -1.43
CA VAL A 109 8.80 19.58 -2.21
C VAL A 109 8.83 19.29 -3.71
N GLU A 110 9.48 18.19 -4.09
CA GLU A 110 9.74 17.83 -5.50
C GLU A 110 8.79 16.77 -6.05
N ASN A 111 8.59 15.67 -5.34
CA ASN A 111 7.71 14.57 -5.73
C ASN A 111 7.18 13.84 -4.48
N PRO A 112 5.95 14.11 -4.02
CA PRO A 112 5.49 13.65 -2.72
C PRO A 112 5.25 12.14 -2.64
N LEU A 113 5.26 11.45 -3.77
CA LEU A 113 5.01 10.01 -3.83
C LEU A 113 6.32 9.24 -3.89
N PRO A 114 6.44 8.13 -3.15
CA PRO A 114 7.59 7.26 -3.28
C PRO A 114 7.62 6.57 -4.65
N SER A 115 8.82 6.25 -5.12
CA SER A 115 9.04 5.40 -6.30
C SER A 115 9.58 4.04 -5.84
N TYR A 116 8.67 3.12 -5.52
CA TYR A 116 9.05 1.79 -5.07
C TYR A 116 9.07 0.76 -6.22
N GLU A 117 10.08 -0.09 -6.20
CA GLU A 117 10.11 -1.37 -6.89
C GLU A 117 9.89 -2.49 -5.87
N VAL A 118 8.94 -3.38 -6.14
CA VAL A 118 8.55 -4.44 -5.19
C VAL A 118 8.84 -5.81 -5.79
N TYR A 119 9.71 -6.56 -5.13
CA TYR A 119 10.06 -7.93 -5.46
C TYR A 119 9.34 -8.87 -4.51
N ARG A 120 8.25 -9.50 -4.98
CA ARG A 120 7.51 -10.50 -4.18
C ARG A 120 8.02 -11.90 -4.44
N PHE A 121 8.37 -12.58 -3.36
CA PHE A 121 8.83 -13.96 -3.41
C PHE A 121 7.66 -14.95 -3.35
N SER A 122 7.64 -15.92 -4.26
CA SER A 122 6.66 -17.00 -4.38
C SER A 122 6.81 -18.05 -3.28
N LYS A 123 8.01 -18.15 -2.69
CA LYS A 123 8.30 -18.99 -1.53
C LYS A 123 8.93 -18.12 -0.44
N CYS A 124 8.50 -18.37 0.80
CA CYS A 124 9.10 -17.79 2.00
C CYS A 124 10.63 -17.98 2.00
N ILE A 125 11.38 -16.89 2.01
CA ILE A 125 12.85 -16.96 2.11
C ILE A 125 13.25 -16.96 3.59
N PRO A 126 13.92 -18.00 4.10
CA PRO A 126 14.42 -17.98 5.46
C PRO A 126 15.42 -16.83 5.64
N TYR A 127 15.20 -15.93 6.61
CA TYR A 127 16.04 -14.74 6.77
C TYR A 127 17.53 -15.08 6.94
N LYS A 128 17.85 -16.20 7.60
CA LYS A 128 19.22 -16.66 7.88
C LYS A 128 20.07 -16.94 6.63
N LYS A 129 19.48 -17.03 5.43
CA LYS A 129 20.21 -17.27 4.18
C LYS A 129 20.69 -15.99 3.49
N GLY A 130 20.30 -14.80 3.99
CA GLY A 130 20.63 -13.51 3.38
C GLY A 130 19.89 -13.27 2.06
N ILE A 131 19.85 -12.02 1.61
CA ILE A 131 19.19 -11.62 0.34
C ILE A 131 20.12 -11.80 -0.85
N ASP A 132 21.43 -11.61 -0.64
CA ASP A 132 22.48 -11.63 -1.67
C ASP A 132 22.65 -12.99 -2.40
N ASN A 133 22.04 -14.06 -1.87
CA ASN A 133 22.15 -15.42 -2.40
C ASN A 133 21.03 -15.80 -3.39
N TYR A 134 20.18 -14.87 -3.84
CA TYR A 134 19.00 -15.23 -4.61
C TYR A 134 18.93 -14.60 -6.00
N SER A 135 19.21 -15.44 -7.00
CA SER A 135 18.85 -15.27 -8.41
C SER A 135 17.34 -15.43 -8.62
N ASP A 136 16.71 -14.50 -9.35
CA ASP A 136 15.38 -14.40 -10.02
C ASP A 136 14.34 -15.55 -10.02
N GLY A 137 14.67 -16.79 -9.67
CA GLY A 137 13.85 -17.99 -9.83
C GLY A 137 12.68 -18.19 -8.85
N ASN A 138 12.36 -17.24 -7.97
CA ASN A 138 11.24 -17.35 -7.04
C ASN A 138 10.35 -16.08 -7.01
N ILE A 139 10.28 -15.30 -8.09
CA ILE A 139 9.34 -14.17 -8.15
C ILE A 139 7.94 -14.66 -8.52
N VAL A 140 6.91 -14.01 -7.97
CA VAL A 140 5.52 -14.31 -8.28
C VAL A 140 5.20 -13.99 -9.75
N GLY A 141 4.57 -14.95 -10.44
CA GLY A 141 4.26 -14.82 -11.88
C GLY A 141 3.00 -14.00 -12.19
N LYS A 142 2.83 -13.63 -13.46
CA LYS A 142 1.72 -12.78 -13.97
C LYS A 142 0.31 -13.20 -13.52
N ASP A 143 0.04 -14.50 -13.45
CA ASP A 143 -1.32 -15.01 -13.17
C ASP A 143 -1.76 -14.67 -11.74
N PHE A 144 -0.82 -14.55 -10.81
CA PHE A 144 -1.11 -14.06 -9.47
C PHE A 144 -1.61 -12.62 -9.52
N TYR A 145 -0.93 -11.73 -10.25
CA TYR A 145 -1.28 -10.32 -10.31
C TYR A 145 -2.64 -10.08 -10.97
N VAL A 146 -2.96 -10.86 -12.00
CA VAL A 146 -4.28 -10.82 -12.63
C VAL A 146 -5.37 -11.24 -11.63
N ARG A 147 -5.18 -12.35 -10.92
CA ARG A 147 -6.15 -12.81 -9.89
C ARG A 147 -6.27 -11.81 -8.75
N TRP A 148 -5.15 -11.35 -8.21
CA TRP A 148 -5.11 -10.39 -7.11
C TRP A 148 -5.87 -9.10 -7.45
N ALA A 149 -5.63 -8.52 -8.63
CA ALA A 149 -6.33 -7.33 -9.05
C ALA A 149 -7.85 -7.56 -9.24
N ASN A 150 -8.25 -8.73 -9.76
CA ASN A 150 -9.65 -9.10 -9.94
C ASN A 150 -10.37 -9.27 -8.59
N GLU A 151 -9.76 -9.98 -7.66
CA GLU A 151 -10.33 -10.20 -6.33
C GLU A 151 -10.39 -8.89 -5.54
N PHE A 152 -9.36 -8.05 -5.65
CA PHE A 152 -9.29 -6.80 -4.92
C PHE A 152 -10.33 -5.79 -5.39
N ILE A 153 -10.51 -5.60 -6.71
CA ILE A 153 -11.55 -4.68 -7.20
C ILE A 153 -12.96 -5.14 -6.78
N LEU A 154 -13.23 -6.45 -6.78
CA LEU A 154 -14.50 -7.00 -6.30
C LEU A 154 -14.73 -6.73 -4.80
N ARG A 155 -13.67 -6.68 -3.99
CA ARG A 155 -13.77 -6.29 -2.57
C ARG A 155 -14.07 -4.80 -2.40
N LEU A 156 -13.46 -3.95 -3.24
CA LEU A 156 -13.67 -2.50 -3.24
C LEU A 156 -15.08 -2.10 -3.68
N GLU A 157 -15.65 -2.80 -4.66
CA GLU A 157 -16.99 -2.50 -5.20
C GLU A 157 -18.13 -2.88 -4.24
N ARG A 158 -17.87 -3.79 -3.28
CA ARG A 158 -18.86 -4.21 -2.28
C ARG A 158 -19.03 -3.14 -1.20
N LYS A 159 -20.28 -2.76 -0.93
CA LYS A 159 -20.60 -1.72 0.06
C LYS A 159 -20.12 -2.06 1.47
N GLU A 160 -20.20 -3.33 1.85
CA GLU A 160 -19.90 -3.78 3.21
C GLU A 160 -18.40 -3.91 3.48
N THR A 161 -17.59 -4.15 2.45
CA THR A 161 -16.15 -4.47 2.60
C THR A 161 -15.21 -3.46 1.96
N GLY A 162 -15.72 -2.53 1.14
CA GLY A 162 -14.88 -1.64 0.33
C GLY A 162 -13.96 -0.73 1.16
N GLU A 163 -14.51 -0.09 2.19
CA GLU A 163 -13.74 0.79 3.08
C GLU A 163 -12.67 0.02 3.86
N VAL A 164 -13.01 -1.17 4.38
CA VAL A 164 -12.04 -2.03 5.09
C VAL A 164 -10.93 -2.47 4.13
N ALA A 165 -11.30 -2.98 2.95
CA ALA A 165 -10.34 -3.41 1.93
C ALA A 165 -9.42 -2.27 1.48
N ALA A 166 -9.95 -1.06 1.34
CA ALA A 166 -9.13 0.11 1.06
C ALA A 166 -8.19 0.42 2.23
N SER A 167 -8.67 0.41 3.48
CA SER A 167 -7.86 0.75 4.66
C SER A 167 -6.70 -0.21 4.96
N GLU A 168 -6.80 -1.47 4.50
CA GLU A 168 -5.76 -2.50 4.62
C GLU A 168 -4.75 -2.46 3.48
N PHE A 169 -5.05 -1.73 2.39
CA PHE A 169 -4.21 -1.70 1.20
C PHE A 169 -3.10 -0.67 1.36
N SER A 170 -1.86 -1.15 1.47
CA SER A 170 -0.70 -0.31 1.76
C SER A 170 -0.14 0.39 0.51
N GLU A 171 0.74 1.37 0.73
CA GLU A 171 1.54 1.98 -0.35
C GLU A 171 2.42 0.96 -1.09
N PHE A 172 2.90 -0.08 -0.38
CA PHE A 172 3.68 -1.17 -0.98
C PHE A 172 2.81 -2.04 -1.88
N ASP A 173 1.57 -2.31 -1.47
CA ASP A 173 0.61 -3.03 -2.31
C ASP A 173 0.26 -2.21 -3.57
N ALA A 174 0.09 -0.89 -3.42
CA ALA A 174 -0.13 0.01 -4.54
C ALA A 174 1.04 0.03 -5.52
N ALA A 175 2.26 0.20 -5.04
CA ALA A 175 3.46 0.22 -5.89
C ALA A 175 3.67 -1.13 -6.61
N GLU A 176 3.50 -2.24 -5.88
CA GLU A 176 3.58 -3.56 -6.46
C GLU A 176 2.54 -3.74 -7.58
N MET A 177 1.28 -3.42 -7.31
CA MET A 177 0.19 -3.57 -8.26
C MET A 177 0.38 -2.67 -9.49
N ALA A 178 0.76 -1.41 -9.28
CA ALA A 178 1.02 -0.44 -10.34
C ALA A 178 2.19 -0.87 -11.25
N GLY A 179 3.21 -1.51 -10.68
CA GLY A 179 4.34 -2.09 -11.41
C GLY A 179 3.92 -3.15 -12.43
N GLN A 180 2.75 -3.78 -12.25
CA GLN A 180 2.26 -4.88 -13.10
C GLN A 180 1.30 -4.42 -14.20
N TYR A 181 1.39 -3.16 -14.64
CA TYR A 181 0.57 -2.58 -15.71
C TYR A 181 0.62 -3.35 -17.05
N LYS A 182 1.64 -4.20 -17.27
CA LYS A 182 1.73 -5.10 -18.43
C LYS A 182 0.76 -6.28 -18.35
N TYR A 183 0.36 -6.68 -17.14
CA TYR A 183 -0.46 -7.86 -16.88
C TYR A 183 -1.87 -7.48 -16.41
N ILE A 184 -2.00 -6.39 -15.67
CA ILE A 184 -3.28 -5.87 -15.19
C ILE A 184 -3.80 -4.84 -16.19
N ASN A 185 -5.07 -4.99 -16.58
CA ASN A 185 -5.74 -4.02 -17.44
C ASN A 185 -5.70 -2.61 -16.81
N VAL A 186 -5.27 -1.61 -17.59
CA VAL A 186 -5.12 -0.22 -17.14
C VAL A 186 -6.44 0.41 -16.64
N GLU A 187 -7.58 0.05 -17.23
CA GLU A 187 -8.90 0.51 -16.76
C GLU A 187 -9.20 -0.05 -15.37
N LYS A 188 -8.80 -1.30 -15.10
CA LYS A 188 -8.93 -1.90 -13.78
C LYS A 188 -8.05 -1.19 -12.76
N LEU A 189 -6.79 -0.91 -13.10
CA LEU A 189 -5.90 -0.13 -12.23
C LEU A 189 -6.48 1.26 -11.94
N ASN A 190 -7.03 1.93 -12.95
CA ASN A 190 -7.69 3.23 -12.77
C ASN A 190 -8.91 3.13 -11.83
N ASN A 191 -9.73 2.09 -11.97
CA ASN A 191 -10.88 1.88 -11.10
C ASN A 191 -10.45 1.57 -9.67
N ILE A 192 -9.39 0.76 -9.48
CA ILE A 192 -8.80 0.50 -8.16
C ILE A 192 -8.34 1.82 -7.53
N GLY A 193 -7.58 2.64 -8.26
CA GLY A 193 -7.13 3.96 -7.78
C GLY A 193 -8.31 4.87 -7.41
N PHE A 194 -9.35 4.92 -8.24
CA PHE A 194 -10.58 5.65 -7.96
C PHE A 194 -11.26 5.20 -6.67
N TYR A 195 -11.47 3.89 -6.48
CA TYR A 195 -12.12 3.38 -5.28
C TYR A 195 -11.27 3.60 -4.01
N LEU A 196 -9.95 3.45 -4.10
CA LEU A 196 -9.05 3.76 -2.99
C LEU A 196 -9.20 5.22 -2.54
N GLN A 197 -9.17 6.17 -3.48
CA GLN A 197 -9.40 7.60 -3.20
C GLN A 197 -10.79 7.84 -2.62
N LYS A 198 -11.83 7.22 -3.21
CA LYS A 198 -13.21 7.34 -2.72
C LYS A 198 -13.38 6.91 -1.26
N PHE A 199 -12.60 5.92 -0.82
CA PHE A 199 -12.58 5.46 0.58
C PHE A 199 -11.51 6.17 1.44
N GLY A 200 -10.92 7.26 0.94
CA GLY A 200 -9.96 8.10 1.67
C GLY A 200 -8.53 7.55 1.72
N ASN A 201 -8.22 6.44 1.06
CA ASN A 201 -6.87 5.90 0.99
C ASN A 201 -6.07 6.55 -0.15
N ASN A 202 -5.79 7.84 0.04
CA ASN A 202 -5.31 8.75 -1.01
C ASN A 202 -3.88 8.47 -1.48
N VAL A 203 -2.96 8.09 -0.59
CA VAL A 203 -1.55 7.82 -0.97
C VAL A 203 -1.43 6.59 -1.89
N PRO A 204 -1.98 5.41 -1.53
CA PRO A 204 -2.04 4.25 -2.41
C PRO A 204 -2.80 4.52 -3.73
N ALA A 205 -3.88 5.29 -3.68
CA ALA A 205 -4.58 5.72 -4.89
C ALA A 205 -3.66 6.53 -5.82
N ALA A 206 -2.99 7.53 -5.28
CA ALA A 206 -2.08 8.41 -6.01
C ALA A 206 -0.89 7.64 -6.62
N ILE A 207 -0.32 6.65 -5.91
CA ILE A 207 0.76 5.80 -6.42
C ILE A 207 0.31 4.98 -7.65
N ILE A 208 -0.90 4.39 -7.61
CA ILE A 208 -1.41 3.64 -8.77
C ILE A 208 -1.68 4.59 -9.94
N LEU A 209 -2.34 5.72 -9.68
CA LEU A 209 -2.79 6.65 -10.70
C LEU A 209 -1.63 7.40 -11.36
N SER A 210 -0.59 7.76 -10.61
CA SER A 210 0.63 8.37 -11.16
C SER A 210 1.28 7.46 -12.20
N LYS A 211 1.43 6.17 -11.87
CA LYS A 211 1.99 5.17 -12.80
C LYS A 211 1.17 5.05 -14.09
N ILE A 212 -0.16 5.16 -14.00
CA ILE A 212 -1.04 5.13 -15.17
C ILE A 212 -0.84 6.39 -16.01
N VAL A 213 -0.82 7.58 -15.40
CA VAL A 213 -0.65 8.86 -16.10
C VAL A 213 0.70 8.89 -16.81
N ASP A 214 1.77 8.44 -16.14
CA ASP A 214 3.12 8.39 -16.71
C ASP A 214 3.20 7.45 -17.92
N LYS A 215 2.55 6.27 -17.86
CA LYS A 215 2.60 5.28 -18.94
C LYS A 215 1.57 5.51 -20.03
N PHE A 216 0.46 6.16 -19.72
CA PHE A 216 -0.67 6.34 -20.62
C PHE A 216 -1.20 7.78 -20.54
N PRO A 217 -0.39 8.79 -20.95
CA PRO A 217 -0.72 10.21 -20.75
C PRO A 217 -2.01 10.67 -21.42
N GLY A 218 -2.49 9.94 -22.44
CA GLY A 218 -3.79 10.19 -23.09
C GLY A 218 -5.02 9.75 -22.28
N ARG A 219 -4.86 9.09 -21.12
CA ARG A 219 -5.97 8.68 -20.24
C ARG A 219 -6.45 9.86 -19.40
N VAL A 220 -7.23 10.74 -20.02
CA VAL A 220 -7.75 11.97 -19.38
C VAL A 220 -8.48 11.71 -18.05
N VAL A 221 -9.28 10.64 -17.95
CA VAL A 221 -9.97 10.29 -16.69
C VAL A 221 -8.99 9.89 -15.57
N ALA A 222 -7.87 9.25 -15.91
CA ALA A 222 -6.85 8.89 -14.92
C ALA A 222 -6.15 10.14 -14.36
N LYS A 223 -5.96 11.19 -15.17
CA LYS A 223 -5.43 12.48 -14.71
C LYS A 223 -6.37 13.14 -13.69
N LEU A 224 -7.68 13.13 -13.95
CA LEU A 224 -8.66 13.65 -12.99
C LEU A 224 -8.60 12.88 -11.67
N ASN A 225 -8.65 11.54 -11.74
CA ASN A 225 -8.57 10.70 -10.54
C ASN A 225 -7.26 10.93 -9.78
N TYR A 226 -6.15 11.11 -10.49
CA TYR A 226 -4.85 11.38 -9.89
C TYR A 226 -4.85 12.74 -9.16
N ALA A 227 -5.40 13.77 -9.81
CA ALA A 227 -5.56 15.09 -9.21
C ALA A 227 -6.44 15.05 -7.95
N ASP A 228 -7.55 14.30 -7.98
CA ASP A 228 -8.44 14.12 -6.84
C ASP A 228 -7.72 13.41 -5.67
N ALA A 229 -6.97 12.35 -5.94
CA ALA A 229 -6.19 11.64 -4.92
C ALA A 229 -5.10 12.53 -4.30
N LEU A 230 -4.39 13.31 -5.12
CA LEU A 230 -3.39 14.28 -4.62
C LEU A 230 -4.05 15.37 -3.78
N TRP A 231 -5.19 15.90 -4.22
CA TRP A 231 -5.89 16.98 -3.53
C TRP A 231 -6.36 16.54 -2.14
N ASP A 232 -7.03 15.40 -2.08
CA ASP A 232 -7.57 14.85 -0.84
C ASP A 232 -6.44 14.30 0.06
N GLY A 233 -5.30 13.93 -0.52
CA GLY A 233 -4.06 13.62 0.20
C GLY A 233 -3.29 14.83 0.74
N GLY A 234 -3.76 16.05 0.46
CA GLY A 234 -3.14 17.30 0.92
C GLY A 234 -2.03 17.85 0.01
N TYR A 235 -1.70 17.17 -1.08
CA TYR A 235 -0.68 17.55 -2.06
C TYR A 235 -1.22 18.54 -3.09
N LYS A 236 -1.88 19.61 -2.63
CA LYS A 236 -2.66 20.54 -3.47
C LYS A 236 -1.84 21.18 -4.60
N LYS A 237 -0.56 21.50 -4.36
CA LYS A 237 0.34 22.04 -5.39
C LYS A 237 0.44 21.10 -6.59
N PHE A 238 0.66 19.80 -6.33
CA PHE A 238 0.77 18.78 -7.37
C PHE A 238 -0.58 18.46 -7.99
N ALA A 239 -1.65 18.47 -7.20
CA ALA A 239 -3.02 18.28 -7.69
C ALA A 239 -3.41 19.34 -8.73
N LYS A 240 -3.07 20.62 -8.50
CA LYS A 240 -3.34 21.72 -9.44
C LYS A 240 -2.75 21.45 -10.83
N ILE A 241 -1.50 21.02 -10.89
CA ILE A 241 -0.82 20.65 -12.15
C ILE A 241 -1.62 19.58 -12.90
N GLN A 242 -2.09 18.55 -12.20
CA GLN A 242 -2.87 17.46 -12.80
C GLN A 242 -4.28 17.89 -13.22
N TYR A 243 -4.91 18.82 -12.48
CA TYR A 243 -6.18 19.41 -12.90
C TYR A 243 -6.04 20.27 -14.15
N ASP A 244 -4.99 21.09 -14.26
CA ASP A 244 -4.74 21.91 -15.45
C ASP A 244 -4.56 21.00 -16.69
N ASP A 245 -3.75 19.95 -16.57
CA ASP A 245 -3.56 18.94 -17.61
C ASP A 245 -4.87 18.23 -18.00
N TYR A 246 -5.75 17.97 -17.04
CA TYR A 246 -7.07 17.40 -17.28
C TYR A 246 -7.99 18.39 -18.02
N ILE A 247 -8.03 19.65 -17.58
CA ILE A 247 -8.82 20.72 -18.21
C ILE A 247 -8.41 20.86 -19.67
N SER A 248 -7.11 21.04 -19.94
CA SER A 248 -6.57 21.15 -21.29
C SER A 248 -6.94 19.93 -22.14
N GLY A 249 -6.71 18.72 -21.62
CA GLY A 249 -7.05 17.49 -22.34
C GLY A 249 -8.55 17.34 -22.66
N MET A 250 -9.44 17.84 -21.80
CA MET A 250 -10.89 17.83 -22.03
C MET A 250 -11.32 18.90 -23.04
N MET A 251 -10.66 20.07 -23.04
CA MET A 251 -10.90 21.14 -24.01
C MET A 251 -10.47 20.71 -25.42
N ASP A 252 -9.29 20.11 -25.56
CA ASP A 252 -8.73 19.68 -26.85
C ASP A 252 -9.62 18.68 -27.59
N VAL A 253 -10.34 17.83 -26.84
CA VAL A 253 -11.28 16.84 -27.40
C VAL A 253 -12.72 17.34 -27.48
N GLY A 254 -12.96 18.64 -27.28
CA GLY A 254 -14.29 19.27 -27.39
C GLY A 254 -15.27 18.84 -26.29
N ARG A 255 -14.77 18.44 -25.11
CA ARG A 255 -15.58 17.94 -23.98
C ARG A 255 -15.56 18.85 -22.77
N ALA A 256 -15.31 20.15 -22.96
CA ALA A 256 -15.29 21.14 -21.88
C ALA A 256 -16.53 21.08 -20.95
N GLY A 257 -17.72 20.84 -21.52
CA GLY A 257 -18.97 20.70 -20.75
C GLY A 257 -19.06 19.46 -19.84
N LYS A 258 -18.08 18.55 -19.90
CA LYS A 258 -17.98 17.37 -19.01
C LYS A 258 -16.96 17.55 -17.88
N ILE A 259 -16.29 18.70 -17.79
CA ILE A 259 -15.38 19.02 -16.69
C ILE A 259 -16.22 19.27 -15.42
N PRO A 260 -15.98 18.54 -14.32
CA PRO A 260 -16.70 18.78 -13.07
C PRO A 260 -16.47 20.20 -12.55
N PRO A 261 -17.50 20.94 -12.08
CA PRO A 261 -17.33 22.34 -11.66
C PRO A 261 -16.27 22.56 -10.59
N TYR A 262 -16.13 21.62 -9.63
CA TYR A 262 -15.15 21.71 -8.55
C TYR A 262 -13.71 21.74 -9.05
N VAL A 263 -13.43 21.20 -10.24
CA VAL A 263 -12.07 21.22 -10.83
C VAL A 263 -11.62 22.65 -11.04
N PHE A 264 -12.50 23.53 -11.55
CA PHE A 264 -12.19 24.95 -11.72
C PHE A 264 -12.01 25.70 -10.40
N GLU A 265 -12.62 25.22 -9.31
CA GLU A 265 -12.42 25.78 -7.98
C GLU A 265 -11.08 25.38 -7.39
N ARG A 266 -10.63 24.14 -7.67
CA ARG A 266 -9.38 23.59 -7.15
C ARG A 266 -8.13 24.13 -7.85
N VAL A 267 -8.24 24.68 -9.06
CA VAL A 267 -7.10 25.31 -9.78
C VAL A 267 -6.91 26.80 -9.44
N LYS A 268 -7.95 27.50 -8.97
CA LYS A 268 -7.84 28.88 -8.46
C LYS A 268 -6.87 28.95 -7.28
#